data_AF-A0A0T5ZHL1-F1
#
_entry.id   AF-A0A0T5ZHL1-F1
#
_cell.length_a   1.000
_cell.length_b   1.000
_cell.length_c   1.000
_cell.angle_alpha   90.00
_cell.angle_beta   90.00
_cell.angle_gamma   90.00
#
_symmetry.space_group_name_H-M   'P 1'
#
loop_
_entity.id
_entity.type
_entity.pdbx_description
1 polymer ?
#
loop_
_entity_poly.entity_id
_entity_poly.type
_entity_poly.pdbx_seq_one_letter_code
_entity_poly.pdbx_strand_id
1 'polypeptide(L)'
;GSPQTFTVAATRFTPSTNATLNVFGAGTTVSGDARITFPSPITVPAGGTTLTVTIDAGLPNGTVVQGWITLDGAGDNDYHFAYWAEVAP
;
A
#
# COMPACT_ATOMS: atom_id res chain seq x y z
N GLY A 1 -5.64 -25.57 2.49
CA GLY A 1 -5.87 -24.63 1.38
C GLY A 1 -5.05 -25.05 0.18
N SER A 2 -5.42 -24.63 -1.03
CA SER A 2 -4.53 -24.68 -2.20
C SER A 2 -3.69 -23.40 -2.28
N PRO A 3 -2.53 -23.41 -2.96
CA PRO A 3 -1.79 -22.19 -3.24
C PRO A 3 -2.66 -21.18 -4.02
N GLN A 4 -2.52 -19.90 -3.68
CA GLN A 4 -3.20 -18.79 -4.34
C GLN A 4 -2.16 -17.77 -4.82
N THR A 5 -2.32 -17.23 -6.02
CA THR A 5 -1.44 -16.19 -6.55
C THR A 5 -2.18 -14.87 -6.60
N PHE A 6 -1.53 -13.81 -6.13
CA PHE A 6 -2.08 -12.46 -6.08
C PHE A 6 -1.20 -11.51 -6.89
N THR A 7 -1.85 -10.61 -7.62
CA THR A 7 -1.18 -9.41 -8.12
C THR A 7 -1.13 -8.40 -6.99
N VAL A 8 0.05 -7.84 -6.72
CA VAL A 8 0.23 -6.83 -5.69
C VAL A 8 0.28 -5.46 -6.35
N ALA A 9 -0.53 -4.52 -5.85
CA ALA A 9 -0.58 -3.14 -6.31
C ALA A 9 -0.63 -2.17 -5.13
N ALA A 10 -0.15 -0.94 -5.33
CA ALA A 10 -0.26 0.12 -4.34
C ALA A 10 -1.17 1.25 -4.82
N THR A 11 -1.83 1.91 -3.87
CA THR A 11 -2.50 3.19 -4.06
C THR A 11 -1.93 4.16 -3.03
N ARG A 12 -1.25 5.20 -3.49
CA ARG A 12 -0.74 6.27 -2.64
C ARG A 12 -1.88 7.16 -2.17
N PHE A 13 -1.87 7.54 -0.90
CA PHE A 13 -2.75 8.55 -0.34
C PHE A 13 -1.98 9.82 0.02
N THR A 14 -2.55 10.97 -0.30
CA THR A 14 -2.06 12.28 0.12
C THR A 14 -3.19 13.00 0.84
N PRO A 15 -3.10 13.17 2.17
CA PRO A 15 -4.09 13.93 2.91
C PRO A 15 -4.16 15.37 2.41
N SER A 16 -5.38 15.89 2.31
CA SER A 16 -5.65 17.30 2.14
C SER A 16 -5.45 18.01 3.48
N THR A 17 -4.81 19.17 3.44
CA THR A 17 -4.71 20.07 4.60
C THR A 17 -5.88 21.04 4.70
N ASN A 18 -6.87 20.93 3.80
CA ASN A 18 -8.04 21.79 3.82
C ASN A 18 -9.03 21.35 4.93
N ALA A 19 -9.13 22.17 5.97
CA ALA A 19 -9.97 21.95 7.14
C ALA A 19 -11.49 21.92 6.85
N THR A 20 -11.94 22.27 5.64
CA THR A 20 -13.38 22.30 5.29
C THR A 20 -13.91 21.04 4.61
N LEU A 21 -13.08 20.02 4.38
CA LEU A 21 -13.56 18.77 3.78
C LEU A 21 -14.30 17.91 4.83
N ASN A 22 -15.47 17.38 4.43
CA ASN A 22 -16.14 16.36 5.23
C ASN A 22 -15.18 15.16 5.41
N VAL A 23 -15.26 14.50 6.56
CA VAL A 23 -14.28 13.47 7.01
C VAL A 23 -14.07 12.33 5.99
N PHE A 24 -14.98 12.16 5.02
CA PHE A 24 -14.97 11.08 4.03
C PHE A 24 -14.26 11.40 2.70
N GLY A 25 -13.58 12.54 2.56
CA GLY A 25 -12.91 12.94 1.32
C GLY A 25 -11.66 13.79 1.50
N ALA A 26 -11.01 13.72 2.67
CA ALA A 26 -9.93 14.61 3.06
C ALA A 26 -8.57 14.31 2.40
N GLY A 27 -8.52 13.94 1.11
CA GLY A 27 -7.25 13.70 0.41
C GLY A 27 -7.41 13.15 -1.01
N THR A 28 -6.28 12.93 -1.68
CA THR A 28 -6.22 12.38 -3.04
C THR A 28 -5.57 11.00 -3.05
N THR A 29 -6.10 10.10 -3.87
CA THR A 29 -5.50 8.81 -4.16
C THR A 29 -4.85 8.80 -5.55
N VAL A 30 -3.70 8.15 -5.65
CA VAL A 30 -2.97 7.95 -6.91
C VAL A 30 -2.59 6.49 -7.03
N SER A 31 -2.81 5.88 -8.20
CA SER A 31 -2.38 4.52 -8.47
C SER A 31 -0.86 4.41 -8.49
N GLY A 32 -0.33 3.38 -7.84
CA GLY A 32 1.09 3.19 -7.58
C GLY A 32 1.61 4.07 -6.43
N ASP A 33 2.77 3.69 -5.91
CA ASP A 33 3.58 4.55 -5.05
C ASP A 33 5.06 4.27 -5.33
N ALA A 34 5.75 5.24 -5.94
CA ALA A 34 7.15 5.13 -6.33
C ALA A 34 8.13 5.26 -5.15
N ARG A 35 7.63 5.33 -3.91
CA ARG A 35 8.43 5.42 -2.69
C ARG A 35 8.54 4.08 -1.96
N ILE A 36 7.81 3.07 -2.45
CA ILE A 36 7.85 1.72 -1.90
C ILE A 36 8.04 0.69 -3.01
N THR A 37 8.64 -0.43 -2.65
CA THR A 37 8.80 -1.58 -3.53
C THR A 37 8.34 -2.85 -2.82
N PHE A 38 7.81 -3.79 -3.59
CA PHE A 38 7.32 -5.09 -3.12
C PHE A 38 7.36 -6.09 -4.28
N PRO A 39 7.47 -7.40 -3.98
CA PRO A 39 7.37 -8.42 -5.02
C PRO A 39 5.95 -8.49 -5.57
N SER A 40 5.83 -8.57 -6.89
CA SER A 40 4.57 -8.82 -7.59
C SER A 40 4.85 -9.66 -8.84
N PRO A 41 4.14 -10.77 -9.07
CA PRO A 41 3.11 -11.34 -8.22
C PRO A 41 3.66 -12.04 -6.97
N ILE A 42 2.78 -12.41 -6.03
CA ILE A 42 3.12 -13.26 -4.88
C ILE A 42 2.25 -14.53 -4.86
N THR A 43 2.84 -15.68 -4.54
CA THR A 43 2.09 -16.92 -4.33
C THR A 43 2.09 -17.27 -2.85
N VAL A 44 0.89 -17.48 -2.30
CA VAL A 44 0.62 -17.83 -0.92
C VAL A 44 0.28 -19.33 -0.86
N PRO A 45 1.17 -20.19 -0.32
CA PRO A 45 0.86 -21.59 -0.05
C PRO A 45 -0.25 -21.73 1.01
N ALA A 46 -0.71 -22.97 1.20
CA ALA A 46 -1.76 -23.30 2.16
C ALA A 46 -1.54 -22.83 3.60
N GLY A 47 -0.28 -22.58 3.99
CA GLY A 47 0.13 -22.15 5.33
C GLY A 47 0.49 -20.68 5.45
N GLY A 48 0.31 -19.87 4.40
CA GLY A 48 0.67 -18.46 4.38
C GLY A 48 2.07 -18.19 3.81
N THR A 49 2.40 -16.91 3.70
CA THR A 49 3.70 -16.41 3.22
C THR A 49 3.98 -15.03 3.84
N THR A 50 5.17 -14.50 3.59
CA THR A 50 5.53 -13.12 3.96
C THR A 50 5.61 -12.26 2.72
N LEU A 51 4.99 -11.07 2.78
CA LEU A 51 5.17 -10.01 1.79
C LEU A 51 6.08 -8.93 2.39
N THR A 52 7.25 -8.75 1.79
CA THR A 52 8.17 -7.68 2.18
C THR A 52 7.83 -6.41 1.41
N VAL A 53 7.56 -5.33 2.13
CA VAL A 53 7.41 -3.98 1.59
C VAL A 53 8.61 -3.18 2.03
N THR A 54 9.35 -2.64 1.07
CA THR A 54 10.53 -1.81 1.31
C THR A 54 10.15 -0.36 1.04
N ILE A 55 10.53 0.55 1.95
CA ILE A 55 10.46 1.99 1.72
C ILE A 55 11.80 2.43 1.15
N ASP A 56 11.77 3.18 0.06
CA ASP A 56 12.98 3.63 -0.61
C ASP A 56 13.77 4.62 0.27
N ALA A 57 15.10 4.47 0.28
CA ALA A 57 15.98 5.35 1.03
C ALA A 57 16.14 6.73 0.35
N GLY A 58 16.60 7.72 1.10
CA GLY A 58 16.91 9.06 0.57
C GLY A 58 15.70 9.98 0.39
N LEU A 59 14.53 9.60 0.91
CA LEU A 59 13.39 10.48 1.00
C LEU A 59 13.69 11.69 1.91
N PRO A 60 13.21 12.90 1.59
CA PRO A 60 13.40 14.07 2.43
C PRO A 60 12.85 13.88 3.85
N ASN A 61 13.49 14.52 4.81
CA ASN A 61 13.02 14.63 6.19
C ASN A 61 11.57 15.15 6.24
N GLY A 62 10.72 14.52 7.07
CA GLY A 62 9.29 14.84 7.18
C GLY A 62 8.43 14.26 6.06
N THR A 63 9.00 13.45 5.15
CA THR A 63 8.20 12.75 4.14
C THR A 63 7.32 11.70 4.80
N VAL A 64 6.01 11.81 4.58
CA VAL A 64 5.03 10.79 4.96
C VAL A 64 4.69 9.90 3.77
N VAL A 65 4.94 8.60 3.91
CA VAL A 65 4.63 7.55 2.95
C VAL A 65 3.42 6.77 3.45
N GLN A 66 2.25 6.98 2.81
CA GLN A 66 1.00 6.37 3.25
C GLN A 66 0.08 6.03 2.08
N GLY A 67 -0.78 5.04 2.28
CA GLY A 67 -1.71 4.56 1.29
C GLY A 67 -2.20 3.16 1.60
N TRP A 68 -2.58 2.43 0.55
CA TRP A 68 -3.01 1.04 0.63
C TRP A 68 -2.20 0.16 -0.31
N ILE A 69 -1.95 -1.07 0.09
CA ILE A 69 -1.52 -2.13 -0.80
C ILE A 69 -2.69 -3.10 -0.94
N THR A 70 -2.90 -3.54 -2.17
CA THR A 70 -3.97 -4.44 -2.57
C THR A 70 -3.35 -5.72 -3.13
N LEU A 71 -3.91 -6.86 -2.74
CA LEU A 71 -3.61 -8.18 -3.28
C LEU A 71 -4.86 -8.65 -4.00
N ASP A 72 -4.80 -8.62 -5.33
CA ASP A 72 -5.90 -9.03 -6.19
C ASP A 72 -5.73 -10.51 -6.56
N GLY A 73 -6.67 -11.34 -6.11
CA GLY A 73 -6.68 -12.78 -6.32
C GLY A 73 -7.59 -13.21 -7.46
N ALA A 74 -7.74 -14.52 -7.65
CA ALA A 74 -8.78 -15.03 -8.56
C ALA A 74 -10.17 -14.93 -7.89
N GLY A 75 -11.16 -14.39 -8.61
CA GLY A 75 -12.50 -14.15 -8.08
C GLY A 75 -12.54 -12.93 -7.16
N ASP A 76 -13.34 -12.97 -6.10
CA ASP A 76 -13.47 -11.88 -5.11
C ASP A 76 -12.48 -12.04 -3.93
N ASN A 77 -11.36 -12.74 -4.16
CA ASN A 77 -10.37 -13.01 -3.12
C ASN A 77 -9.36 -11.86 -3.04
N ASP A 78 -9.82 -10.73 -2.54
CA ASP A 78 -9.03 -9.51 -2.49
C ASP A 78 -8.73 -9.10 -1.06
N TYR A 79 -7.49 -8.67 -0.82
CA TYR A 79 -7.05 -8.14 0.46
C TYR A 79 -6.51 -6.73 0.31
N HIS A 80 -6.85 -5.87 1.26
CA HIS A 80 -6.33 -4.51 1.32
C HIS A 80 -5.74 -4.24 2.70
N PHE A 81 -4.55 -3.66 2.74
CA PHE A 81 -3.96 -3.18 3.97
C PHE A 81 -3.44 -1.76 3.81
N ALA A 82 -3.69 -0.94 4.82
CA ALA A 82 -3.15 0.39 4.90
C ALA A 82 -1.69 0.35 5.38
N TYR A 83 -0.87 1.25 4.84
CA TYR A 83 0.48 1.51 5.35
C TYR A 83 0.65 2.98 5.68
N TRP A 84 1.52 3.24 6.65
CA TRP A 84 1.97 4.58 7.01
C TRP A 84 3.41 4.51 7.51
N ALA A 85 4.24 5.43 7.07
CA ALA A 85 5.59 5.65 7.54
C ALA A 85 5.96 7.12 7.41
N GLU A 86 6.87 7.58 8.25
CA GLU A 86 7.41 8.93 8.23
C GLU A 86 8.94 8.89 8.31
N VAL A 87 9.60 9.70 7.48
CA VAL A 87 11.03 9.95 7.62
C VAL A 87 11.23 10.90 8.78
N ALA A 88 11.69 10.35 9.91
CA ALA A 88 11.88 11.11 11.15
C ALA A 88 12.87 12.28 10.96
N PRO A 89 12.68 13.36 11.76
CA PRO A 89 13.60 14.50 11.78
C PRO A 89 15.05 14.24 12.15
#